data_AF-A0AAW1R1K7-F1
#
_entry.id   AF-A0AAW1R1K7-F1
#
_cell.length_a   1.000
_cell.length_b   1.000
_cell.length_c   1.000
_cell.angle_alpha   90.00
_cell.angle_beta   90.00
_cell.angle_gamma   90.00
#
_symmetry.space_group_name_H-M   'P 1'
#
loop_
_entity.id
_entity.type
_entity.pdbx_description
1 polymer ?
#
loop_
_entity_poly.entity_id
_entity_poly.type
_entity_poly.pdbx_seq_one_letter_code
_entity_poly.pdbx_strand_id
1 'polypeptide(L)'
;MKGFFAQFGRVTKVRVSRNKKTGAAKHYAFLEFASADVAAIAAEAMDGYMLFTQKLVVRVMQPKEVHAELWKGANCKFAKVPWRKIELERHNADRTPEQQVARQERALRRDRQRVKRLKESGIEYEYQPLAATLPVKSTRTTFD
;
A
#
# COMPACT_ATOMS: atom_id res chain seq x y z
N MET A 1 -24.49 8.72 -0.83
CA MET A 1 -24.22 9.56 -2.01
C MET A 1 -25.02 9.12 -3.23
N LYS A 2 -24.80 7.93 -3.82
CA LYS A 2 -25.58 7.46 -4.99
C LYS A 2 -27.09 7.53 -4.78
N GLY A 3 -27.61 7.00 -3.67
CA GLY A 3 -29.04 7.01 -3.38
C GLY A 3 -29.66 8.40 -3.24
N PHE A 4 -28.92 9.36 -2.68
CA PHE A 4 -29.39 10.74 -2.53
C PHE A 4 -29.51 11.44 -3.89
N PHE A 5 -28.47 11.35 -4.74
CA PHE A 5 -28.47 11.98 -6.06
C PHE A 5 -29.31 11.24 -7.10
N ALA A 6 -29.74 9.99 -6.82
CA ALA A 6 -30.62 9.24 -7.71
C ALA A 6 -32.00 9.90 -7.87
N GLN A 7 -32.39 10.80 -6.96
CA GLN A 7 -33.64 11.57 -7.06
C GLN A 7 -33.67 12.54 -8.26
N PHE A 8 -32.51 13.03 -8.69
CA PHE A 8 -32.40 13.92 -9.85
C PHE A 8 -32.41 13.14 -11.16
N GLY A 9 -31.93 11.89 -11.13
CA GLY A 9 -31.95 10.99 -12.28
C GLY A 9 -30.97 9.83 -12.17
N ARG A 10 -30.80 9.09 -13.26
CA ARG A 10 -29.95 7.89 -13.29
C ARG A 10 -28.47 8.25 -13.16
N VAL A 11 -27.87 7.89 -12.02
CA VAL A 11 -26.43 8.03 -11.74
C VAL A 11 -25.66 6.81 -12.26
N THR A 12 -24.73 7.02 -13.19
CA THR A 12 -23.92 5.96 -13.81
C THR A 12 -22.70 5.63 -12.96
N LYS A 13 -21.94 6.65 -12.54
CA LYS A 13 -20.73 6.48 -11.73
C LYS A 13 -20.73 7.40 -10.53
N VAL A 14 -20.32 6.85 -9.39
CA VAL A 14 -20.02 7.62 -8.18
C VAL A 14 -18.64 7.26 -7.69
N ARG A 15 -17.84 8.29 -7.42
CA ARG A 15 -16.52 8.13 -6.80
C ARG A 15 -16.33 9.13 -5.68
N VAL A 16 -16.27 8.63 -4.45
CA VAL A 16 -15.90 9.43 -3.28
C VAL A 16 -14.40 9.36 -3.08
N SER A 17 -13.75 10.52 -3.06
CA SER A 17 -12.31 10.58 -2.81
C SER A 17 -12.01 10.31 -1.35
N ARG A 18 -11.12 9.35 -1.10
CA ARG A 18 -10.75 8.90 0.25
C ARG A 18 -9.24 8.88 0.44
N ASN A 19 -8.81 8.99 1.69
CA ASN A 19 -7.42 8.77 2.07
C ASN A 19 -7.09 7.28 1.94
N LYS A 20 -6.05 6.94 1.16
CA LYS A 20 -5.66 5.55 0.87
C LYS A 20 -5.21 4.77 2.13
N LYS A 21 -4.70 5.47 3.17
CA LYS A 21 -4.23 4.85 4.41
C LYS A 21 -5.36 4.64 5.43
N THR A 22 -6.13 5.70 5.70
CA THR A 22 -7.16 5.68 6.76
C THR A 22 -8.54 5.27 6.25
N GLY A 23 -8.82 5.46 4.96
CA GLY A 23 -10.15 5.27 4.36
C GLY A 23 -11.13 6.43 4.61
N ALA A 24 -10.73 7.44 5.39
CA ALA A 24 -11.52 8.64 5.65
C ALA A 24 -11.80 9.40 4.33
N ALA A 25 -12.97 10.02 4.24
CA ALA A 25 -13.32 10.86 3.09
C ALA A 25 -12.40 12.10 3.04
N LYS A 26 -12.08 12.56 1.83
CA LYS A 26 -11.37 13.83 1.60
C LYS A 26 -12.33 15.02 1.43
N HIS A 27 -13.62 14.82 1.71
CA HIS A 27 -14.68 15.84 1.59
C HIS A 27 -14.99 16.30 0.15
N TYR A 28 -14.69 15.47 -0.85
CA TYR A 28 -15.17 15.69 -2.23
C TYR A 28 -15.43 14.36 -2.94
N ALA A 29 -16.25 14.42 -3.98
CA ALA A 29 -16.62 13.28 -4.79
C ALA A 29 -16.99 13.73 -6.21
N PHE A 30 -16.98 12.76 -7.13
CA PHE A 30 -17.38 12.94 -8.52
C PHE A 30 -18.60 12.07 -8.79
N LEU A 31 -19.56 12.63 -9.51
CA LEU A 31 -20.77 11.95 -9.95
C LEU A 31 -20.90 12.13 -11.46
N GLU A 32 -21.25 11.04 -12.13
CA GLU A 32 -21.62 11.04 -13.54
C GLU A 32 -23.10 10.66 -13.62
N PHE A 33 -23.88 11.50 -14.29
CA PHE A 33 -25.26 11.23 -14.65
C PHE A 33 -25.36 10.70 -16.07
N ALA A 34 -26.45 10.00 -16.37
CA ALA A 34 -26.72 9.52 -17.74
C ALA A 34 -27.05 10.66 -18.73
N SER A 35 -27.55 11.80 -18.24
CA SER A 35 -27.86 12.99 -19.04
C SER A 35 -27.12 14.21 -18.51
N ALA A 36 -26.60 15.04 -19.42
CA ALA A 36 -25.90 16.27 -19.10
C ALA A 36 -26.86 17.33 -18.50
N ASP A 37 -28.10 17.39 -18.98
CA ASP A 37 -29.11 18.34 -18.50
C ASP A 37 -29.44 18.07 -17.03
N VAL A 38 -29.58 16.79 -16.68
CA VAL A 38 -29.79 16.35 -15.29
C VAL A 38 -28.60 16.74 -14.41
N ALA A 39 -27.38 16.62 -14.92
CA ALA A 39 -26.18 17.03 -14.18
C ALA A 39 -26.15 18.55 -13.91
N ALA A 40 -26.58 19.36 -14.88
CA ALA A 40 -26.68 20.81 -14.74
C ALA A 40 -27.73 21.21 -13.69
N ILE A 41 -28.94 20.65 -13.78
CA ILE A 41 -30.03 20.89 -12.82
C ILE A 41 -29.61 20.46 -11.41
N ALA A 42 -28.99 19.28 -11.27
CA ALA A 42 -28.53 18.80 -9.98
C ALA A 42 -27.41 19.68 -9.39
N ALA A 43 -26.54 20.25 -10.22
CA ALA A 43 -25.50 21.16 -9.77
C ALA A 43 -26.09 22.48 -9.28
N GLU A 44 -27.01 23.07 -10.03
CA GLU A 44 -27.70 24.32 -9.66
C GLU A 44 -28.52 24.16 -8.38
N ALA A 45 -29.29 23.08 -8.25
CA ALA A 45 -30.15 22.85 -7.10
C ALA A 45 -29.38 22.53 -5.80
N MET A 46 -28.18 21.95 -5.91
CA MET A 46 -27.41 21.48 -4.76
C MET A 46 -26.24 22.38 -4.40
N ASP A 47 -25.86 23.34 -5.25
CA ASP A 47 -24.81 24.29 -4.91
C ASP A 47 -25.26 25.18 -3.75
N GLY A 48 -24.47 25.20 -2.70
CA GLY A 48 -24.78 25.90 -1.47
C GLY A 48 -25.79 25.23 -0.54
N TYR A 49 -26.27 24.03 -0.86
CA TYR A 49 -27.13 23.25 0.02
C TYR A 49 -26.40 22.82 1.30
N MET A 50 -27.06 22.94 2.45
CA MET A 50 -26.51 22.50 3.73
C MET A 50 -26.75 21.00 3.92
N LEU A 51 -25.71 20.19 3.84
CA LEU A 51 -25.79 18.76 4.10
C LEU A 51 -25.09 18.43 5.43
N PHE A 52 -25.89 18.04 6.43
CA PHE A 52 -25.45 17.93 7.82
C PHE A 52 -24.91 19.27 8.33
N THR A 53 -23.61 19.34 8.65
CA THR A 53 -22.95 20.55 9.16
C THR A 53 -22.14 21.28 8.09
N GLN A 54 -22.16 20.81 6.83
CA GLN A 54 -21.30 21.32 5.77
C GLN A 54 -22.12 21.84 4.59
N LYS A 55 -21.75 23.03 4.11
CA LYS A 55 -22.29 23.60 2.87
C LYS A 55 -21.64 22.89 1.68
N LEU A 56 -22.47 22.36 0.77
CA LEU A 56 -21.98 21.76 -0.45
C LEU A 56 -21.56 22.84 -1.44
N VAL A 57 -20.48 22.56 -2.17
CA VAL A 57 -20.10 23.31 -3.37
C VAL A 57 -20.18 22.33 -4.52
N VAL A 58 -21.06 22.59 -5.47
CA VAL A 58 -21.35 21.69 -6.58
C VAL A 58 -21.09 22.42 -7.89
N ARG A 59 -20.33 21.79 -8.78
CA ARG A 59 -19.96 22.36 -10.07
C ARG A 59 -20.04 21.29 -11.14
N VAL A 60 -20.49 21.68 -12.32
CA VAL A 60 -20.42 20.83 -13.52
C VAL A 60 -18.98 20.86 -14.03
N MET A 61 -18.38 19.67 -14.19
CA MET A 61 -17.02 19.51 -14.71
C MET A 61 -17.06 19.49 -16.24
N GLN A 62 -16.14 20.20 -16.89
CA GLN A 62 -16.03 20.13 -18.34
C GLN A 62 -15.40 18.80 -18.78
N PRO A 63 -15.76 18.23 -19.94
CA PRO A 63 -15.15 16.99 -20.41
C PRO A 63 -13.62 17.02 -20.50
N LYS A 64 -13.02 18.20 -20.76
CA LYS A 64 -11.57 18.40 -20.83
C LYS A 64 -10.87 18.30 -19.46
N GLU A 65 -11.59 18.58 -18.37
CA GLU A 65 -11.08 18.53 -17.00
C GLU A 65 -11.16 17.11 -16.42
N VAL A 66 -11.91 16.21 -17.07
CA VAL A 66 -12.05 14.82 -16.65
C VAL A 66 -10.76 14.06 -16.95
N HIS A 67 -9.96 13.81 -15.92
CA HIS A 67 -8.78 12.98 -16.04
C HIS A 67 -9.13 11.54 -16.46
N ALA A 68 -8.33 10.91 -17.32
CA ALA A 68 -8.59 9.56 -17.84
C ALA A 68 -8.76 8.51 -16.72
N GLU A 69 -7.99 8.64 -15.63
CA GLU A 69 -8.06 7.72 -14.48
C GLU A 69 -9.11 8.10 -13.43
N LEU A 70 -9.91 9.15 -13.67
CA LEU A 70 -10.85 9.65 -12.67
C LEU A 70 -11.81 8.56 -12.21
N TRP A 71 -12.22 7.66 -13.09
CA TRP A 71 -13.20 6.62 -12.78
C TRP A 71 -12.59 5.28 -12.36
N LYS A 72 -11.26 5.19 -12.19
CA LYS A 72 -10.63 3.97 -11.64
C LYS A 72 -11.15 3.70 -10.23
N GLY A 73 -11.81 2.55 -10.07
CA GLY A 73 -12.44 2.14 -8.81
C GLY A 73 -13.75 2.87 -8.49
N ALA A 74 -14.40 3.50 -9.47
CA ALA A 74 -15.76 4.02 -9.32
C ALA A 74 -16.76 2.89 -9.07
N ASN A 75 -17.88 3.19 -8.39
CA ASN A 75 -18.93 2.23 -8.04
C ASN A 75 -18.52 1.06 -7.11
N CYS A 76 -17.25 0.99 -6.71
CA CYS A 76 -16.75 0.00 -5.75
C CYS A 76 -16.76 0.56 -4.33
N LYS A 77 -16.97 -0.32 -3.35
CA LYS A 77 -16.77 0.02 -1.93
C LYS A 77 -15.26 0.14 -1.68
N PHE A 78 -14.84 1.20 -0.98
CA PHE A 78 -13.44 1.35 -0.60
C PHE A 78 -13.08 0.31 0.46
N ALA A 79 -12.13 -0.58 0.13
CA ALA A 79 -11.55 -1.53 1.07
C ALA A 79 -10.21 -1.01 1.58
N LYS A 80 -10.04 -0.90 2.90
CA LYS A 80 -8.77 -0.52 3.50
C LYS A 80 -7.79 -1.69 3.36
N VAL A 81 -6.66 -1.44 2.70
CA VAL A 81 -5.59 -2.44 2.59
C VAL A 81 -4.97 -2.66 3.97
N PRO A 82 -4.92 -3.91 4.49
CA PRO A 82 -4.36 -4.21 5.80
C PRO A 82 -2.83 -4.27 5.75
N TRP A 83 -2.18 -3.12 5.52
CA TRP A 83 -0.72 -3.02 5.35
C TRP A 83 0.08 -3.69 6.47
N ARG A 84 -0.34 -3.53 7.74
CA ARG A 84 0.33 -4.16 8.88
C ARG A 84 0.34 -5.69 8.78
N LYS A 85 -0.77 -6.30 8.34
CA LYS A 85 -0.88 -7.76 8.19
C LYS A 85 -0.01 -8.24 7.05
N ILE A 86 -0.09 -7.58 5.89
CA ILE A 86 0.74 -7.90 4.72
C ILE A 86 2.23 -7.79 5.06
N GLU A 87 2.62 -6.75 5.80
CA GLU A 87 4.02 -6.56 6.18
C GLU A 87 4.47 -7.57 7.25
N LEU A 88 3.61 -7.90 8.21
CA LEU A 88 3.85 -8.98 9.17
C LEU A 88 4.09 -10.31 8.44
N GLU A 89 3.23 -10.66 7.48
CA GLU A 89 3.35 -11.88 6.68
C GLU A 89 4.65 -11.89 5.87
N ARG A 90 5.03 -10.76 5.25
CA ARG A 90 6.30 -10.64 4.50
C ARG A 90 7.53 -10.76 5.39
N HIS A 91 7.52 -10.11 6.55
CA HIS A 91 8.65 -10.11 7.46
C HIS A 91 8.84 -11.48 8.13
N ASN A 92 7.72 -12.12 8.49
CA ASN A 92 7.71 -13.42 9.15
C ASN A 92 7.75 -14.59 8.17
N ALA A 93 7.63 -14.34 6.86
CA ALA A 93 7.72 -15.38 5.85
C ALA A 93 9.02 -16.18 6.01
N ASP A 94 8.89 -17.50 5.99
CA ASP A 94 10.03 -18.40 6.10
C ASP A 94 10.99 -18.19 4.93
N ARG A 95 12.28 -18.11 5.27
CA ARG A 95 13.33 -17.91 4.26
C ARG A 95 13.54 -19.18 3.47
N THR A 96 13.68 -19.04 2.14
CA THR A 96 14.04 -20.16 1.27
C THR A 96 15.45 -20.65 1.58
N PRO A 97 15.79 -21.92 1.26
CA PRO A 97 17.12 -22.48 1.53
C PRO A 97 18.26 -21.64 0.94
N GLU A 98 18.07 -21.12 -0.29
CA GLU A 98 19.02 -20.23 -0.94
C GLU A 98 19.22 -18.91 -0.17
N GLN A 99 18.14 -18.32 0.33
CA GLN A 99 18.20 -17.12 1.16
C GLN A 99 18.88 -17.38 2.50
N GLN A 100 18.74 -18.59 3.06
CA GLN A 100 19.43 -19.00 4.27
C GLN A 100 20.95 -19.09 4.04
N VAL A 101 21.39 -19.72 2.95
CA VAL A 101 22.81 -19.81 2.57
C VAL A 101 23.39 -18.41 2.35
N ALA A 102 22.72 -17.56 1.57
CA ALA A 102 23.18 -16.18 1.34
C ALA A 102 23.26 -15.36 2.64
N ARG A 103 22.37 -15.60 3.61
CA ARG A 103 22.42 -14.97 4.94
C ARG A 103 23.62 -15.46 5.74
N GLN A 104 23.90 -16.77 5.73
CA GLN A 104 25.06 -17.35 6.39
C GLN A 104 26.36 -16.77 5.83
N GLU A 105 26.51 -16.72 4.51
CA GLU A 105 27.69 -16.13 3.84
C GLU A 105 27.88 -14.65 4.21
N ARG A 106 26.79 -13.86 4.20
CA ARG A 106 26.82 -12.46 4.63
C ARG A 106 27.23 -12.32 6.10
N ALA A 107 26.81 -13.24 6.96
CA ALA A 107 27.17 -13.24 8.37
C ALA A 107 28.65 -13.55 8.57
N LEU A 108 29.17 -14.58 7.88
CA LEU A 108 30.60 -14.93 7.89
C LEU A 108 31.48 -13.79 7.36
N ARG A 109 31.04 -13.11 6.30
CA ARG A 109 31.75 -11.93 5.78
C ARG A 109 31.84 -10.80 6.80
N ARG A 110 30.74 -10.51 7.51
CA ARG A 110 30.72 -9.47 8.56
C ARG A 110 31.58 -9.86 9.76
N ASP A 111 31.60 -11.14 10.11
CA ASP A 111 32.43 -11.68 11.19
C ASP A 111 33.92 -11.48 10.89
N ARG A 112 34.37 -11.87 9.69
CA ARG A 112 35.75 -11.62 9.23
C ARG A 112 36.14 -10.15 9.27
N GLN A 113 35.24 -9.26 8.83
CA GLN A 113 35.46 -7.81 8.89
C GLN A 113 35.50 -7.29 10.34
N ARG A 114 34.74 -7.89 11.26
CA ARG A 114 34.78 -7.54 12.68
C ARG A 114 36.13 -7.96 13.28
N VAL A 115 36.60 -9.17 13.03
CA VAL A 115 37.91 -9.66 13.50
C VAL A 115 39.04 -8.76 12.99
N LYS A 116 39.01 -8.40 11.71
CA LYS A 116 40.00 -7.48 11.13
C LYS A 116 40.02 -6.13 11.88
N ARG A 117 38.84 -5.54 12.13
CA ARG A 117 38.71 -4.27 12.87
C ARG A 117 39.18 -4.36 14.32
N LEU A 118 38.91 -5.47 15.01
CA LEU A 118 39.40 -5.69 16.38
C LEU A 118 40.93 -5.77 16.41
N LYS A 119 41.52 -6.50 15.45
CA LYS A 119 42.98 -6.59 15.32
C LYS A 119 43.62 -5.22 15.01
N GLU A 120 43.01 -4.44 14.11
CA GLU A 120 43.48 -3.08 13.77
C GLU A 120 43.39 -2.10 14.95
N SER A 121 42.42 -2.28 15.85
CA SER A 121 42.26 -1.47 17.06
C SER A 121 43.13 -1.95 18.23
N GLY A 122 43.96 -2.98 18.03
CA GLY A 122 44.84 -3.53 19.07
C GLY A 122 44.10 -4.25 20.20
N ILE A 123 42.83 -4.62 19.99
CA ILE A 123 42.01 -5.31 20.99
C ILE A 123 42.22 -6.82 20.79
N GLU A 124 42.88 -7.45 21.75
CA GLU A 124 42.93 -8.90 21.84
C GLU A 124 41.60 -9.42 22.40
N TYR A 125 40.75 -9.92 21.51
CA TYR A 125 39.47 -10.52 21.86
C TYR A 125 39.33 -11.90 21.23
N GLU A 126 39.39 -12.93 22.06
CA GLU A 126 39.21 -14.31 21.67
C GLU A 126 37.71 -14.66 21.67
N TYR A 127 37.19 -15.06 20.51
CA TYR A 127 35.78 -15.41 20.31
C TYR A 127 35.68 -16.64 19.42
N GLN A 128 34.68 -17.48 19.67
CA GLN A 128 34.36 -18.62 18.81
C GLN A 128 33.86 -18.14 17.44
N PRO A 129 34.61 -18.36 16.34
CA PRO A 129 34.23 -17.84 15.04
C PRO A 129 32.84 -18.31 14.63
N LEU A 130 32.08 -17.45 13.96
CA LEU A 130 30.73 -17.82 13.52
C LEU A 130 30.75 -19.01 12.55
N ALA A 131 31.88 -19.27 11.89
CA ALA A 131 32.08 -20.46 11.06
C ALA A 131 32.10 -21.76 11.86
N ALA A 132 32.62 -21.75 13.08
CA ALA A 132 32.78 -22.94 13.91
C ALA A 132 31.47 -23.42 14.53
N THR A 133 30.48 -22.53 14.65
CA THR A 133 29.17 -22.82 15.25
C THR A 133 28.11 -23.23 14.23
N LEU A 134 28.40 -23.11 12.93
CA LEU A 134 27.49 -23.53 11.88
C LEU A 134 27.60 -25.04 11.62
N PRO A 135 26.47 -25.75 11.40
CA PRO A 135 26.50 -27.16 11.05
C PRO A 135 27.21 -27.34 9.69
N VAL A 136 28.15 -28.27 9.64
CA VAL A 136 28.88 -28.62 8.41
C VAL A 136 27.88 -29.24 7.42
N LYS A 137 27.90 -28.79 6.16
CA LYS A 137 27.10 -29.42 5.10
C LYS A 137 27.46 -30.90 5.01
N SER A 138 26.46 -31.78 5.04
CA SER A 138 26.66 -33.21 4.84
C SER A 138 27.23 -33.46 3.45
N THR A 139 28.45 -33.98 3.39
CA THR A 139 29.03 -34.53 2.15
C THR A 139 28.43 -35.91 1.89
N ARG A 140 28.08 -36.19 0.63
CA ARG A 140 27.58 -37.51 0.22
C ARG A 140 28.74 -38.51 0.27
N THR A 141 28.74 -39.39 1.26
CA THR A 141 29.72 -40.48 1.37
C THR A 141 29.29 -41.62 0.44
N THR A 142 30.07 -41.89 -0.61
CA THR A 142 29.95 -43.15 -1.37
C THR A 142 30.79 -44.20 -0.66
N PHE A 143 30.17 -45.34 -0.34
CA PHE A 143 30.88 -46.52 0.13
C PHE A 143 31.20 -47.39 -1.10
N ASP A 144 32.46 -47.81 -1.21
CA ASP A 144 32.96 -48.72 -2.26
C ASP A 144 32.47 -50.16 -2.05
#